data_AF-A0A9D5RNP2-F1
#
_entry.id   AF-A0A9D5RNP2-F1
#
_cell.length_a   1.000
_cell.length_b   1.000
_cell.length_c   1.000
_cell.angle_alpha   90.00
_cell.angle_beta   90.00
_cell.angle_gamma   90.00
#
_symmetry.space_group_name_H-M   'P 1'
#
loop_
_entity.id
_entity.type
_entity.pdbx_description
1 polymer ?
#
loop_
_entity_poly.entity_id
_entity_poly.type
_entity_poly.pdbx_seq_one_letter_code
_entity_poly.pdbx_strand_id
1 'polypeptide(L)' 'MGKSVVIGVSGGSASGKTTVANRLKEVCKDSVVLLSHDFYYIPHDDLAIEERAKLNYDHPNAFIMKTSLC' A
#
# COMPACT_ATOMS: atom_id res chain seq x y z
N MET A 1 -2.10 -14.17 -24.05
CA MET A 1 -1.99 -13.36 -22.81
C MET A 1 -3.16 -13.74 -21.92
N GLY A 2 -2.93 -14.25 -20.71
CA GLY A 2 -4.02 -14.50 -19.75
C GLY A 2 -4.53 -13.19 -19.17
N LYS A 3 -5.82 -13.13 -18.80
CA LYS A 3 -6.37 -11.99 -18.06
C LYS A 3 -5.91 -12.07 -16.60
N SER A 4 -5.30 -11.00 -16.10
CA SER A 4 -4.99 -10.86 -14.67
C SER A 4 -6.23 -10.46 -13.89
N VAL A 5 -6.34 -10.93 -12.65
CA VAL A 5 -7.40 -10.55 -11.71
C VAL A 5 -6.80 -9.62 -10.66
N VAL A 6 -7.42 -8.47 -10.42
CA VAL A 6 -7.00 -7.50 -9.40
C VAL A 6 -7.97 -7.58 -8.23
N ILE A 7 -7.43 -7.76 -7.02
CA ILE A 7 -8.21 -7.84 -5.78
C ILE A 7 -7.77 -6.70 -4.87
N GLY A 8 -8.68 -5.79 -4.54
CA GLY A 8 -8.46 -4.73 -3.55
C GLY A 8 -8.87 -5.18 -2.15
N VAL A 9 -7.97 -5.04 -1.17
CA VAL A 9 -8.25 -5.32 0.24
C VAL A 9 -8.14 -4.02 1.04
N SER A 10 -9.26 -3.50 1.53
CA SER A 10 -9.36 -2.20 2.24
C SER A 10 -10.00 -2.34 3.62
N GLY A 11 -9.98 -1.27 4.43
CA GLY A 11 -10.43 -1.26 5.83
C GLY A 11 -9.55 -0.42 6.76
N GLY A 12 -10.03 -0.13 7.97
CA GLY A 12 -9.33 0.70 8.96
C GLY A 12 -8.03 0.07 9.50
N SER A 13 -7.21 0.85 10.20
CA SER A 13 -6.00 0.32 10.85
C SER A 13 -6.35 -0.83 11.83
N ALA A 14 -5.45 -1.80 11.97
CA ALA A 14 -5.63 -3.02 12.77
C ALA A 14 -6.83 -3.94 12.42
N SER A 15 -7.53 -3.71 11.31
CA SER A 15 -8.70 -4.53 10.91
C SER A 15 -8.37 -5.94 10.36
N GLY A 16 -7.08 -6.29 10.25
CA GLY A 16 -6.63 -7.60 9.76
C GLY A 16 -6.41 -7.72 8.25
N LYS A 17 -6.42 -6.61 7.49
CA LYS A 17 -6.17 -6.61 6.02
C LYS A 17 -4.87 -7.32 5.64
N THR A 18 -3.79 -7.00 6.35
CA THR A 18 -2.45 -7.57 6.12
C THR A 18 -2.47 -9.09 6.31
N THR A 19 -3.22 -9.58 7.29
CA THR A 19 -3.40 -11.02 7.52
C THR A 19 -4.11 -11.70 6.35
N VAL A 20 -5.19 -11.11 5.84
CA VAL A 20 -5.92 -11.64 4.68
C VAL A 20 -5.02 -11.66 3.44
N ALA A 21 -4.33 -10.56 3.17
CA ALA A 21 -3.45 -10.43 2.02
C ALA A 21 -2.28 -11.43 2.06
N ASN A 22 -1.67 -11.64 3.24
CA ASN A 22 -0.60 -12.63 3.41
C ASN A 22 -1.10 -14.07 3.25
N ARG A 23 -2.27 -14.41 3.80
CA ARG A 23 -2.86 -15.74 3.59
C ARG A 23 -3.18 -16.02 2.12
N LEU A 24 -3.69 -15.02 1.39
CA LEU A 24 -3.89 -15.15 -0.06
C LEU A 24 -2.57 -15.43 -0.78
N LYS A 25 -1.49 -14.73 -0.40
CA LYS A 25 -0.15 -14.99 -0.93
C LYS A 25 0.36 -16.40 -0.62
N GLU A 26 0.13 -16.90 0.59
CA GLU A 26 0.52 -18.26 0.97
C GLU A 26 -0.22 -19.33 0.15
N VAL A 27 -1.52 -19.14 -0.08
CA VAL A 27 -2.35 -20.08 -0.84
C VAL A 27 -2.02 -20.03 -2.34
N CYS A 28 -1.85 -18.83 -2.89
CA CYS A 28 -1.58 -18.64 -4.32
C CYS A 28 -0.09 -18.74 -4.69
N LYS A 29 0.81 -18.76 -3.72
CA LYS A 29 2.27 -18.84 -3.89
C LYS A 29 2.75 -17.82 -4.94
N ASP A 30 3.48 -18.29 -5.96
CA ASP A 30 4.10 -17.48 -6.99
C ASP A 30 3.13 -16.97 -8.06
N SER A 31 1.85 -17.37 -7.99
CA SER A 31 0.82 -16.90 -8.94
C SER A 31 0.22 -15.53 -8.57
N VAL A 32 0.63 -14.94 -7.44
CA VAL A 32 0.13 -13.65 -6.98
C VAL A 32 1.25 -12.69 -6.61
N VAL A 33 1.07 -11.43 -6.97
CA VAL A 33 1.91 -10.31 -6.53
C VAL A 33 1.12 -9.52 -5.50
N LEU A 34 1.73 -9.27 -4.34
CA LEU A 34 1.14 -8.44 -3.30
C LEU A 34 1.70 -7.02 -3.40
N LEU A 35 0.83 -6.05 -3.63
CA LEU A 35 1.14 -4.62 -3.58
C LEU A 35 0.46 -4.01 -2.35
N SER A 36 1.25 -3.44 -1.44
CA SER A 36 0.74 -2.70 -0.28
C SER A 36 0.78 -1.21 -0.56
N HIS A 37 -0.36 -0.53 -0.42
CA HIS A 37 -0.46 0.92 -0.64
C HIS A 37 0.32 1.72 0.43
N ASP A 38 0.56 1.12 1.59
CA ASP A 38 1.34 1.70 2.70
C ASP A 38 2.82 1.95 2.31
N PHE A 39 3.29 1.42 1.18
CA PHE A 39 4.64 1.65 0.66
C PHE A 39 4.74 2.83 -0.32
N TYR A 40 3.63 3.53 -0.60
CA TYR A 40 3.55 4.57 -1.62
C TYR A 40 3.28 5.97 -1.05
N TYR A 41 3.82 6.25 0.14
CA TYR A 41 3.86 7.60 0.69
C TYR A 41 4.74 8.52 -0.16
N ILE A 42 4.34 9.80 -0.26
CA ILE A 42 5.18 10.83 -0.86
C ILE A 42 6.42 11.01 0.04
N PRO A 43 7.65 10.85 -0.49
CA PRO A 43 8.85 11.09 0.30
C PRO A 43 9.00 12.58 0.61
N HIS A 44 9.43 12.87 1.84
CA HIS A 44 9.70 14.22 2.34
C HIS A 44 11.17 14.32 2.78
N ASP A 45 12.07 14.03 1.84
CA ASP A 45 13.51 13.99 2.06
C ASP A 45 14.09 15.39 2.36
N ASP A 46 13.35 16.43 1.99
CA ASP A 46 13.63 17.85 2.25
C ASP A 46 13.34 18.27 3.69
N LEU A 47 12.57 17.49 4.45
CA LEU A 47 12.17 17.82 5.82
C LEU A 47 13.05 17.14 6.88
N ALA A 48 13.27 17.83 8.00
CA ALA A 48 13.86 17.23 9.21
C ALA A 48 12.90 16.21 9.84
N ILE A 49 13.40 15.31 10.69
CA ILE A 49 12.60 14.23 11.29
C ILE A 49 11.46 14.78 12.16
N GLU A 50 11.69 15.89 12.86
CA GLU A 50 10.72 16.56 13.74
C GLU A 50 9.55 17.15 12.94
N GLU A 51 9.82 17.62 11.73
CA GLU A 51 8.78 18.14 10.83
C GLU A 51 8.01 16.99 10.16
N ARG A 52 8.71 15.92 9.77
CA ARG A 52 8.05 14.71 9.24
C ARG A 52 7.09 14.06 10.23
N ALA A 53 7.37 14.14 11.53
CA ALA A 53 6.52 13.59 12.58
C ALA A 53 5.18 14.33 12.74
N LYS A 54 5.07 15.57 12.24
CA LYS A 54 3.85 16.39 12.29
C LYS A 54 2.92 16.16 11.10
N LEU A 55 3.37 15.42 10.08
CA LEU A 55 2.58 15.16 8.88
C LEU A 55 1.43 14.19 9.17
N ASN A 56 0.31 14.41 8.47
CA ASN A 56 -0.85 13.52 8.53
C ASN A 56 -0.76 12.48 7.41
N TYR A 57 -0.26 11.29 7.74
CA TYR A 57 -0.12 10.16 6.80
C TYR A 57 -1.45 9.45 6.48
N ASP A 58 -2.51 9.67 7.26
CA ASP A 58 -3.82 9.07 6.97
C ASP A 58 -4.62 9.88 5.95
N HIS A 59 -4.16 11.08 5.59
CA HIS A 59 -4.84 11.91 4.60
C HIS A 59 -4.60 11.37 3.17
N PRO A 60 -5.61 11.35 2.27
CA PRO A 60 -5.44 10.86 0.90
C PRO A 60 -4.29 11.52 0.11
N ASN A 61 -3.97 12.77 0.41
CA ASN A 61 -2.88 13.52 -0.23
C ASN A 61 -1.47 13.05 0.19
N ALA A 62 -1.34 12.18 1.20
CA ALA A 62 -0.04 11.64 1.61
C ALA A 62 0.50 10.58 0.63
N PHE A 63 -0.31 10.12 -0.33
CA PHE A 63 0.00 9.00 -1.21
C PHE A 63 0.22 9.42 -2.66
N ILE A 64 1.12 8.71 -3.36
CA ILE A 64 1.31 8.85 -4.81
C ILE A 64 0.19 8.08 -5.53
N MET A 65 -0.88 8.79 -5.93
CA MET A 65 -2.04 8.20 -6.61
C MET A 65 -1.95 8.17 -8.14
N LYS A 66 -0.88 8.70 -8.74
CA LYS A 66 -0.70 8.68 -10.21
C LYS A 66 -0.18 7.31 -10.64
N THR A 67 -1.02 6.57 -11.37
CA THR A 67 -0.79 5.26 -12.00
C THR A 67 0.29 5.24 -13.10
N SER A 68 1.10 6.28 -13.23
CA SER A 68 2.14 6.38 -14.28
C SER A 68 3.42 5.59 -13.96
N LEU A 69 3.45 4.82 -12.87
CA LEU A 69 4.64 4.12 -12.38
C LEU A 69 4.48 2.59 -12.23
N CYS A 70 3.44 2.01 -12.84
CA CYS A 70 3.31 0.56 -12.98
C CYS A 70 3.79 0.11 -14.36
#